data_AF-A0A8D8HGD3-F1
#
_entry.id   AF-A0A8D8HGD3-F1
#
_cell.length_a   1.000
_cell.length_b   1.000
_cell.length_c   1.000
_cell.angle_alpha   90.00
_cell.angle_beta   90.00
_cell.angle_gamma   90.00
#
_symmetry.space_group_name_H-M   'P 1'
#
loop_
_entity.id
_entity.type
_entity.pdbx_description
1 polymer ?
#
loop_
_entity_poly.entity_id
_entity_poly.type
_entity_poly.pdbx_seq_one_letter_code
_entity_poly.pdbx_strand_id
1 'polypeptide(L)'
;EIRVQPDRKWFQCVRGDAPCVAAMAPRKNKTVKEEVQVSLGPQVREGEIVFGVAHIYASFNDTFVHVTDLSGKETISRVTGGMKVKADRDEASPYAAMLAAQDVAEKCKSLGITALHIKLRATGGNRTKTPGPGAQSALRALARSSMKIGRIEDVTPIPSDSTRRKGGRRGRRL
;
A
#
# COMPACT_ATOMS: atom_id res chain seq x y z
N GLU A 1 -4.66 -63.79 -32.64
CA GLU A 1 -3.57 -62.83 -32.44
C GLU A 1 -3.61 -62.37 -30.98
N ILE A 2 -2.53 -62.67 -30.24
CA ILE A 2 -2.12 -62.11 -28.93
C ILE A 2 -3.13 -62.17 -27.75
N ARG A 3 -3.13 -63.36 -27.13
CA ARG A 3 -2.99 -63.72 -25.69
C ARG A 3 -3.78 -62.98 -24.58
N VAL A 4 -4.85 -63.65 -24.14
CA VAL A 4 -5.21 -64.12 -22.76
C VAL A 4 -5.12 -63.13 -21.57
N GLN A 5 -6.30 -62.62 -21.21
CA GLN A 5 -7.05 -62.65 -19.93
C GLN A 5 -6.44 -63.27 -18.61
N PRO A 6 -7.09 -63.09 -17.44
CA PRO A 6 -6.47 -62.55 -16.22
C PRO A 6 -6.46 -63.51 -15.00
N ASP A 7 -6.12 -62.93 -13.84
CA ASP A 7 -6.58 -63.26 -12.49
C ASP A 7 -5.90 -64.35 -11.63
N ARG A 8 -5.33 -63.85 -10.53
CA ARG A 8 -5.45 -64.29 -9.12
C ARG A 8 -4.92 -65.68 -8.74
N LYS A 9 -3.91 -65.68 -7.86
CA LYS A 9 -3.95 -66.43 -6.58
C LYS A 9 -2.91 -65.90 -5.58
N TRP A 10 -3.31 -65.98 -4.33
CA TRP A 10 -2.76 -65.36 -3.13
C TRP A 10 -1.61 -66.17 -2.48
N PHE A 11 -0.94 -65.52 -1.50
CA PHE A 11 -0.07 -66.08 -0.44
C PHE A 11 1.25 -66.74 -0.96
N GLN A 12 2.45 -66.48 -0.44
CA GLN A 12 2.86 -66.41 0.96
C GLN A 12 4.28 -65.81 1.08
N CYS A 13 4.53 -65.12 2.19
CA CYS A 13 5.77 -64.47 2.60
C CYS A 13 6.89 -65.49 2.93
N VAL A 14 8.11 -65.36 2.37
CA VAL A 14 9.37 -65.87 2.97
C VAL A 14 10.60 -65.06 2.48
N ARG A 15 11.17 -64.28 3.42
CA ARG A 15 12.59 -63.91 3.64
C ARG A 15 13.45 -63.32 2.50
N GLY A 16 13.92 -62.10 2.72
CA GLY A 16 15.09 -61.52 2.02
C GLY A 16 15.16 -60.00 2.14
N ASP A 17 15.66 -59.52 3.28
CA ASP A 17 15.82 -58.10 3.61
C ASP A 17 16.86 -57.39 2.71
N ALA A 18 16.38 -56.54 1.80
CA ALA A 18 17.10 -55.36 1.30
C ALA A 18 16.11 -54.41 0.61
N PRO A 19 15.72 -53.26 1.22
CA PRO A 19 14.97 -52.25 0.48
C PRO A 19 15.92 -51.54 -0.48
N CYS A 20 15.65 -51.69 -1.77
CA CYS A 20 16.20 -50.86 -2.84
C CYS A 20 15.88 -49.38 -2.52
N VAL A 21 16.85 -48.66 -1.95
CA VAL A 21 16.72 -47.23 -1.68
C VAL A 21 16.71 -46.53 -3.03
N ALA A 22 15.51 -46.17 -3.49
CA ALA A 22 15.34 -45.32 -4.65
C ALA A 22 16.10 -44.01 -4.39
N ALA A 23 17.20 -43.80 -5.11
CA ALA A 23 17.97 -42.58 -5.07
C ALA A 23 17.09 -41.41 -5.55
N MET A 24 16.57 -40.62 -4.61
CA MET A 24 15.86 -39.38 -4.93
C MET A 24 16.86 -38.39 -5.54
N ALA A 25 16.52 -37.86 -6.71
CA ALA A 25 17.27 -36.79 -7.36
C ALA A 25 17.48 -35.60 -6.40
N PRO A 26 18.65 -34.94 -6.40
CA PRO A 26 18.89 -33.81 -5.52
C PRO A 26 17.90 -32.69 -5.85
N ARG A 27 17.12 -32.28 -4.85
CA ARG A 27 16.21 -31.14 -4.95
C ARG A 27 17.05 -29.92 -5.34
N LYS A 28 16.75 -29.36 -6.51
CA LYS A 28 17.34 -28.13 -7.05
C LYS A 28 17.31 -27.08 -5.95
N ASN A 29 18.49 -26.76 -5.39
CA ASN A 29 18.63 -25.72 -4.38
C ASN A 29 17.99 -24.45 -4.94
N LYS A 30 16.95 -23.98 -4.27
CA LYS A 30 16.37 -22.68 -4.52
C LYS A 30 17.46 -21.68 -4.18
N THR A 31 18.07 -21.09 -5.20
CA THR A 31 19.00 -20.00 -5.03
C THR A 31 18.31 -18.93 -4.21
N VAL A 32 18.79 -18.76 -2.97
CA VAL A 32 18.44 -17.61 -2.14
C VAL A 32 18.97 -16.42 -2.93
N LYS A 33 18.08 -15.64 -3.52
CA LYS A 33 18.45 -14.33 -4.06
C LYS A 33 18.83 -13.52 -2.84
N GLU A 34 20.12 -13.30 -2.65
CA GLU A 34 20.61 -12.25 -1.77
C GLU A 34 20.11 -10.93 -2.37
N GLU A 35 19.05 -10.40 -1.78
CA GLU A 35 18.66 -9.01 -2.01
C GLU A 35 19.78 -8.16 -1.43
N VAL A 36 20.60 -7.58 -2.31
CA VAL A 36 21.60 -6.60 -1.92
C VAL A 36 20.84 -5.46 -1.22
N GLN A 37 20.96 -5.39 0.10
CA GLN A 37 20.48 -4.24 0.88
C GLN A 37 21.37 -3.04 0.57
N VAL A 38 21.14 -2.40 -0.58
CA VAL A 38 21.66 -1.07 -0.84
C VAL A 38 20.83 -0.13 0.03
N SER A 39 21.38 0.29 1.17
CA SER A 39 20.78 1.29 2.05
C SER A 39 20.85 2.66 1.37
N LEU A 40 19.90 2.91 0.47
CA LEU A 40 19.67 4.21 -0.15
C LEU A 40 18.87 5.07 0.85
N GLY A 41 19.59 5.85 1.65
CA GLY A 41 19.01 6.80 2.57
C GLY A 41 20.00 7.95 2.84
N PRO A 42 19.50 9.12 3.30
CA PRO A 42 20.39 10.20 3.70
C PRO A 42 21.30 9.72 4.85
N GLN A 43 22.57 10.15 4.82
CA GLN A 43 23.48 9.94 5.94
C GLN A 43 23.17 10.98 7.01
N VAL A 44 22.41 10.55 8.02
CA VAL A 44 21.88 11.43 9.06
C VAL A 44 22.65 11.17 10.34
N ARG A 45 22.99 12.22 11.09
CA ARG A 45 23.62 12.07 12.39
C ARG A 45 22.63 11.52 13.41
N GLU A 46 23.11 10.80 14.41
CA GLU A 46 22.26 10.24 15.45
C GLU A 46 21.44 11.35 16.14
N GLY A 47 20.10 11.25 16.07
CA GLY A 47 19.17 12.22 16.65
C GLY A 47 18.58 13.24 15.67
N GLU A 48 19.11 13.35 14.45
CA GLU A 48 18.54 14.21 13.41
C GLU A 48 17.33 13.53 12.74
N ILE A 49 16.34 14.36 12.38
CA ILE A 49 15.07 13.91 11.83
C ILE A 49 15.00 14.32 10.36
N VAL A 50 14.71 13.36 9.50
CA VAL A 50 14.50 13.60 8.07
C VAL A 50 13.02 13.85 7.84
N PHE A 51 12.72 15.06 7.37
CA PHE A 51 11.35 15.47 7.08
C PHE A 51 10.99 15.21 5.62
N GLY A 52 9.84 14.59 5.40
CA GLY A 52 9.11 14.61 4.13
C GLY A 52 7.80 15.38 4.25
N VAL A 53 7.07 15.49 3.15
CA VAL A 53 5.73 16.09 3.12
C VAL A 53 4.72 15.05 2.66
N ALA A 54 3.73 14.76 3.50
CA ALA A 54 2.59 13.92 3.19
C ALA A 54 1.42 14.78 2.68
N HIS A 55 1.21 14.76 1.38
CA HIS A 55 0.02 15.28 0.72
C HIS A 55 -1.11 14.26 0.84
N ILE A 56 -2.04 14.51 1.76
CA ILE A 56 -3.23 13.68 1.95
C ILE A 56 -4.38 14.33 1.18
N TYR A 57 -4.73 13.76 0.02
CA TYR A 57 -5.89 14.21 -0.73
C TYR A 57 -7.10 13.33 -0.39
N ALA A 58 -8.06 13.90 0.34
CA ALA A 58 -9.25 13.20 0.80
C ALA A 58 -10.49 13.73 0.08
N SER A 59 -10.95 12.98 -0.91
CA SER A 59 -12.23 13.23 -1.59
C SER A 59 -13.31 12.28 -1.08
N PHE A 60 -14.54 12.47 -1.54
CA PHE A 60 -15.65 11.58 -1.20
C PHE A 60 -15.64 10.25 -1.97
N ASN A 61 -14.84 10.16 -3.04
CA ASN A 61 -14.79 8.97 -3.89
C ASN A 61 -13.49 8.18 -3.68
N ASP A 62 -12.38 8.87 -3.42
CA ASP A 62 -11.09 8.22 -3.17
C ASP A 62 -10.20 9.05 -2.23
N THR A 63 -9.21 8.38 -1.66
CA THR A 63 -8.22 8.93 -0.72
C THR A 63 -6.81 8.64 -1.23
N PHE A 64 -5.97 9.66 -1.27
CA PHE A 64 -4.59 9.54 -1.73
C PHE A 64 -3.66 9.89 -0.59
N VAL A 65 -2.67 9.04 -0.39
CA VAL A 65 -1.53 9.30 0.49
C VAL A 65 -0.31 9.42 -0.40
N HIS A 66 0.19 10.64 -0.54
CA HIS A 66 1.31 10.96 -1.40
C HIS A 66 2.42 11.61 -0.59
N VAL A 67 3.55 10.93 -0.46
CA VAL A 67 4.72 11.45 0.26
C VAL A 67 5.75 11.94 -0.73
N THR A 68 6.19 13.17 -0.54
CA THR A 68 7.22 13.86 -1.32
C THR A 68 8.35 14.33 -0.42
N ASP A 69 9.38 14.85 -1.06
CA ASP A 69 10.40 15.68 -0.43
C ASP A 69 9.83 17.04 0.05
N LEU A 70 10.67 17.84 0.70
CA LEU A 70 10.29 19.18 1.19
C LEU A 70 10.01 20.18 0.06
N SER A 71 10.70 20.06 -1.07
CA SER A 71 10.44 20.88 -2.27
C SER A 71 9.08 20.54 -2.90
N GLY A 72 8.61 19.30 -2.69
CA GLY A 72 7.37 18.77 -3.27
C GLY A 72 7.50 18.42 -4.75
N LYS A 73 8.73 18.36 -5.28
CA LYS A 73 9.00 18.04 -6.69
C LYS A 73 9.20 16.55 -6.89
N GLU A 74 9.89 15.89 -5.96
CA GLU A 74 10.24 14.48 -6.05
C GLU A 74 9.31 13.65 -5.18
N THR A 75 8.73 12.62 -5.80
CA THR A 75 7.75 11.75 -5.17
C THR A 75 8.44 10.52 -4.63
N ILE A 76 8.24 10.24 -3.35
CA ILE A 76 8.87 9.11 -2.69
C ILE A 76 7.96 7.90 -2.77
N SER A 77 6.70 8.08 -2.38
CA SER A 77 5.69 7.05 -2.53
C SER A 77 4.31 7.65 -2.72
N ARG A 78 3.53 7.00 -3.59
CA ARG A 78 2.14 7.37 -3.86
C ARG A 78 1.29 6.11 -3.81
N VAL A 79 0.32 6.08 -2.90
CA VAL A 79 -0.64 5.00 -2.79
C VAL A 79 -2.03 5.61 -2.60
N THR A 80 -3.03 4.99 -3.21
CA THR A 80 -4.43 5.41 -3.08
C THR A 80 -5.24 4.34 -2.35
N GLY A 81 -6.41 4.72 -1.82
CA GLY A 81 -7.35 3.79 -1.20
C GLY A 81 -7.82 2.73 -2.20
N GLY A 82 -8.13 3.14 -3.44
CA GLY A 82 -8.53 2.22 -4.52
C GLY A 82 -7.46 1.21 -4.94
N MET A 83 -6.17 1.44 -4.68
CA MET A 83 -5.14 0.41 -4.91
C MET A 83 -5.22 -0.75 -3.92
N LYS A 84 -5.83 -0.54 -2.75
CA LYS A 84 -5.88 -1.51 -1.66
C LYS A 84 -7.22 -2.24 -1.58
N VAL A 85 -8.29 -1.60 -2.05
CA VAL A 85 -9.63 -2.15 -2.05
C VAL A 85 -10.11 -2.31 -3.48
N LYS A 86 -10.62 -3.50 -3.84
CA LYS A 86 -11.09 -3.81 -5.20
C LYS A 86 -12.52 -3.34 -5.49
N ALA A 87 -13.21 -2.79 -4.50
CA ALA A 87 -14.60 -2.35 -4.62
C ALA A 87 -14.66 -0.83 -4.78
N ASP A 88 -15.17 -0.37 -5.91
CA ASP A 88 -15.25 1.06 -6.29
C ASP A 88 -15.98 1.93 -5.24
N ARG A 89 -16.97 1.35 -4.56
CA ARG A 89 -17.74 2.06 -3.52
C ARG A 89 -16.94 2.32 -2.24
N ASP A 90 -15.91 1.51 -1.99
CA ASP A 90 -15.17 1.46 -0.74
C ASP A 90 -13.77 2.11 -0.85
N GLU A 91 -13.47 2.77 -1.98
CA GLU A 91 -12.20 3.48 -2.24
C GLU A 91 -11.97 4.66 -1.28
N ALA A 92 -13.02 5.42 -0.97
CA ALA A 92 -12.98 6.51 0.02
C ALA A 92 -13.08 6.04 1.46
N SER A 93 -13.30 4.74 1.69
CA SER A 93 -13.59 4.24 3.03
C SER A 93 -12.43 4.52 4.00
N PRO A 94 -12.72 4.76 5.28
CA PRO A 94 -11.68 4.99 6.27
C PRO A 94 -10.72 3.79 6.41
N TYR A 95 -11.20 2.59 6.12
CA TYR A 95 -10.41 1.37 6.12
C TYR A 95 -9.40 1.34 4.96
N ALA A 96 -9.83 1.68 3.74
CA ALA A 96 -8.94 1.78 2.58
C ALA A 96 -7.82 2.81 2.81
N ALA A 97 -8.16 3.98 3.36
CA ALA A 97 -7.22 5.03 3.68
C ALA A 97 -6.18 4.61 4.73
N MET A 98 -6.59 3.81 5.73
CA MET A 98 -5.70 3.29 6.75
C MET A 98 -4.66 2.33 6.16
N LEU A 99 -5.09 1.40 5.31
CA LEU A 99 -4.18 0.46 4.64
C LEU A 99 -3.17 1.21 3.76
N ALA A 100 -3.65 2.13 2.92
CA ALA A 100 -2.79 2.93 2.05
C ALA A 100 -1.72 3.73 2.83
N ALA A 101 -2.09 4.29 3.98
CA ALA A 101 -1.16 5.00 4.85
C ALA A 101 -0.10 4.10 5.49
N GLN A 102 -0.45 2.85 5.84
CA GLN A 102 0.51 1.87 6.37
C GLN A 102 1.56 1.49 5.33
N ASP A 103 1.14 1.18 4.10
CA ASP A 103 2.06 0.84 3.01
C ASP A 103 3.02 1.98 2.66
N VAL A 104 2.52 3.21 2.67
CA VAL A 104 3.35 4.40 2.44
C VAL A 104 4.38 4.57 3.55
N ALA A 105 3.97 4.36 4.81
CA ALA A 105 4.88 4.48 5.94
C ALA A 105 6.00 3.44 5.89
N GLU A 106 5.71 2.19 5.49
CA GLU A 106 6.72 1.15 5.31
C GLU A 106 7.76 1.55 4.25
N LYS A 107 7.31 2.04 3.09
CA LYS A 107 8.20 2.51 2.02
C LYS A 107 9.05 3.72 2.43
N CYS A 108 8.46 4.64 3.20
CA CYS A 108 9.17 5.81 3.68
C CYS A 108 10.24 5.43 4.72
N LYS A 109 9.97 4.42 5.56
CA LYS A 109 10.97 3.87 6.50
C LYS A 109 12.14 3.21 5.79
N SER A 110 11.89 2.44 4.73
CA SER A 110 12.98 1.82 3.96
C SER A 110 13.93 2.85 3.32
N LEU A 111 13.45 4.07 3.09
CA LEU A 111 14.21 5.18 2.51
C LEU A 111 14.81 6.14 3.56
N GLY A 112 14.60 5.87 4.84
CA GLY A 112 15.17 6.66 5.94
C GLY A 112 14.41 7.95 6.32
N ILE A 113 13.14 8.09 5.92
CA ILE A 113 12.31 9.23 6.33
C ILE A 113 11.70 8.93 7.70
N THR A 114 11.91 9.84 8.65
CA THR A 114 11.50 9.64 10.05
C THR A 114 10.36 10.57 10.49
N ALA A 115 10.17 11.71 9.81
CA ALA A 115 9.08 12.63 10.08
C ALA A 115 8.37 13.13 8.82
N LEU A 116 7.11 13.53 8.97
CA LEU A 116 6.28 14.03 7.89
C LEU A 116 5.55 15.31 8.30
N HIS A 117 5.63 16.34 7.46
CA HIS A 117 4.69 17.45 7.44
C HIS A 117 3.43 17.03 6.70
N ILE A 118 2.26 17.33 7.24
CA ILE A 118 1.00 16.89 6.66
C ILE A 118 0.34 18.08 5.97
N LYS A 119 0.06 17.92 4.68
CA LYS A 119 -0.75 18.84 3.88
C LYS A 119 -2.06 18.15 3.54
N LEU A 120 -3.11 18.48 4.27
CA LEU A 120 -4.44 17.94 4.05
C LEU A 120 -5.12 18.72 2.92
N ARG A 121 -5.74 18.00 1.98
CA ARG A 121 -6.40 18.59 0.82
C ARG A 121 -7.74 17.93 0.57
N ALA A 122 -8.82 18.69 0.61
CA ALA A 122 -10.11 18.32 0.04
C ALA A 122 -10.19 18.68 -1.46
N THR A 123 -11.28 18.31 -2.13
CA THR A 123 -11.48 18.60 -3.56
C THR A 123 -11.44 20.10 -3.89
N GLY A 124 -12.06 20.94 -3.05
CA GLY A 124 -12.00 22.40 -3.15
C GLY A 124 -12.51 22.98 -4.47
N GLY A 125 -12.07 24.21 -4.78
CA GLY A 125 -12.54 24.98 -5.93
C GLY A 125 -14.05 25.25 -5.81
N ASN A 126 -14.78 24.93 -6.88
CA ASN A 126 -16.24 25.08 -6.93
C ASN A 126 -16.98 23.87 -6.32
N ARG A 127 -16.24 22.86 -5.83
CA ARG A 127 -16.79 21.64 -5.23
C ARG A 127 -16.76 21.76 -3.70
N THR A 128 -16.82 20.62 -3.02
CA THR A 128 -16.80 20.54 -1.57
C THR A 128 -15.42 20.90 -1.02
N LYS A 129 -15.39 21.82 -0.06
CA LYS A 129 -14.18 22.21 0.70
C LYS A 129 -13.96 21.30 1.92
N THR A 130 -14.98 20.56 2.34
CA THR A 130 -14.88 19.59 3.44
C THR A 130 -14.06 18.38 3.01
N PRO A 131 -13.06 17.96 3.79
CA PRO A 131 -12.30 16.74 3.51
C PRO A 131 -13.18 15.49 3.60
N GLY A 132 -12.87 14.50 2.78
CA GLY A 132 -13.57 13.22 2.76
C GLY A 132 -13.33 12.34 4.00
N PRO A 133 -14.07 11.24 4.13
CA PRO A 133 -14.06 10.39 5.33
C PRO A 133 -12.71 9.71 5.64
N GLY A 134 -11.87 9.47 4.63
CA GLY A 134 -10.54 8.87 4.84
C GLY A 134 -9.46 9.82 5.35
N ALA A 135 -9.71 11.13 5.44
CA ALA A 135 -8.73 12.13 5.87
C ALA A 135 -8.14 11.82 7.26
N GLN A 136 -9.00 11.71 8.27
CA GLN A 136 -8.57 11.47 9.64
C GLN A 136 -8.01 10.04 9.79
N SER A 137 -8.62 9.05 9.15
CA SER A 137 -8.13 7.67 9.22
C SER A 137 -6.70 7.52 8.71
N ALA A 138 -6.36 8.18 7.59
CA ALA A 138 -4.99 8.20 7.07
C ALA A 138 -4.00 8.88 8.03
N LEU A 139 -4.36 10.05 8.57
CA LEU A 139 -3.51 10.79 9.53
C LEU A 139 -3.23 9.96 10.79
N ARG A 140 -4.28 9.35 11.36
CA ARG A 140 -4.16 8.47 12.53
C ARG A 140 -3.35 7.21 12.23
N ALA A 141 -3.42 6.68 11.00
CA ALA A 141 -2.63 5.53 10.60
C ALA A 141 -1.14 5.86 10.49
N LEU A 142 -0.78 7.01 9.91
CA LEU A 142 0.61 7.51 9.85
C LEU A 142 1.20 7.74 11.25
N ALA A 143 0.42 8.28 12.19
CA ALA A 143 0.85 8.44 13.58
C ALA A 143 1.18 7.09 14.23
N ARG A 144 0.34 6.07 13.99
CA ARG A 144 0.51 4.72 14.56
C ARG A 144 1.64 3.94 13.92
N SER A 145 1.94 4.19 12.64
CA SER A 145 3.05 3.56 11.93
C SER A 145 4.41 4.19 12.24
N SER A 146 4.55 4.84 13.41
CA SER A 146 5.78 5.40 13.96
C SER A 146 6.46 6.48 13.11
N MET A 147 5.69 7.23 12.32
CA MET A 147 6.16 8.47 11.69
C MET A 147 5.96 9.63 12.65
N LYS A 148 7.00 10.44 12.85
CA LYS A 148 6.87 11.67 13.65
C LYS A 148 6.07 12.71 12.86
N ILE A 149 4.96 13.18 13.43
CA ILE A 149 4.13 14.21 12.79
C ILE A 149 4.73 15.57 13.09
N GLY A 150 5.00 16.35 12.04
CA GLY A 150 5.40 17.74 12.13
C GLY A 150 4.21 18.68 12.10
N ARG A 151 4.25 19.65 11.19
CA ARG A 151 3.19 20.64 10.98
C ARG A 151 2.03 20.04 10.19
N ILE A 152 0.81 20.41 10.54
CA ILE A 152 -0.42 20.04 9.83
C ILE A 152 -1.01 21.32 9.23
N GLU A 153 -1.15 21.34 7.92
CA GLU A 153 -1.67 22.47 7.15
C GLU A 153 -2.84 22.01 6.27
N ASP A 154 -3.87 22.85 6.14
CA ASP A 154 -4.92 22.66 5.13
C ASP A 154 -4.53 23.42 3.86
N VAL A 155 -4.37 22.68 2.75
CA VAL A 155 -4.06 23.21 1.42
C VAL A 155 -5.23 23.04 0.46
N THR A 156 -6.47 23.02 0.98
CA THR A 156 -7.67 23.06 0.17
C THR A 156 -7.65 24.28 -0.77
N PRO A 157 -7.84 24.10 -2.09
CA PRO A 157 -7.87 25.23 -3.00
C PRO A 157 -9.14 26.05 -2.77
N ILE A 158 -8.98 27.25 -2.22
CA ILE A 158 -10.07 28.22 -1.99
C ILE A 158 -9.93 29.33 -3.03
N PRO A 159 -10.82 29.41 -4.03
CA PRO A 159 -10.79 30.48 -5.01
C PRO A 159 -11.38 31.78 -4.44
N SER A 160 -10.87 32.94 -4.86
CA SER A 160 -11.41 34.26 -4.49
C SER A 160 -12.82 34.46 -5.05
N ASP A 161 -13.01 34.15 -6.34
CA ASP A 161 -14.31 33.94 -6.97
C ASP A 161 -14.25 32.65 -7.80
N SER A 162 -15.37 31.97 -7.94
CA SER A 162 -15.44 30.62 -8.50
C SER A 162 -16.20 30.60 -9.82
N THR A 163 -15.81 29.70 -10.73
CA THR A 163 -16.62 29.47 -11.92
C THR A 163 -17.92 28.74 -11.57
N ARG A 164 -18.86 28.68 -12.50
CA ARG A 164 -20.16 28.05 -12.26
C ARG A 164 -20.01 26.61 -11.78
N ARG A 165 -20.63 26.27 -10.63
CA ARG A 165 -20.60 24.92 -10.06
C ARG A 165 -21.29 23.91 -11.00
N LYS A 166 -20.78 22.68 -11.04
CA LYS A 166 -21.38 21.58 -11.80
C LYS A 166 -22.81 21.32 -11.30
N GLY A 167 -23.78 21.54 -12.17
CA GLY A 167 -25.21 21.38 -11.90
C GLY A 167 -26.07 22.38 -12.68
N GLY A 168 -27.36 22.10 -12.79
CA GLY A 168 -28.32 23.08 -13.31
C GLY A 168 -28.60 24.18 -12.28
N ARG A 169 -29.33 25.23 -12.69
CA ARG A 169 -29.82 26.27 -11.75
C ARG A 169 -30.64 25.68 -10.61
N ARG A 170 -31.32 24.56 -10.87
CA ARG A 170 -32.15 23.82 -9.91
C ARG A 170 -31.36 22.82 -9.05
N GLY A 171 -30.04 22.74 -9.21
CA GLY A 171 -29.17 21.80 -8.49
C GLY A 171 -29.23 20.36 -9.02
N ARG A 172 -28.65 19.43 -8.24
CA ARG A 172 -28.73 17.99 -8.47
C ARG A 172 -29.97 17.46 -7.74
N ARG A 173 -30.95 16.96 -8.50
CA ARG A 173 -32.14 16.28 -7.97
C ARG A 173 -31.92 14.78 -8.17
N LEU A 174 -31.78 14.07 -7.05
CA LEU A 174 -31.78 12.61 -6.99
C LEU A 174 -33.15 12.17 -6.49
#